data_AF-A0A1B6J712-F1
#
_entry.id   AF-A0A1B6J712-F1
#
_cell.length_a   1.000
_cell.length_b   1.000
_cell.length_c   1.000
_cell.angle_alpha   90.00
_cell.angle_beta   90.00
_cell.angle_gamma   90.00
#
_symmetry.space_group_name_H-M   'P 1'
#
loop_
_entity.id
_entity.type
_entity.pdbx_description
1 polymer ?
#
loop_
_entity_poly.entity_id
_entity_poly.type
_entity_poly.pdbx_seq_one_letter_code
_entity_poly.pdbx_strand_id
1 'polypeptide(L)'
;LGHVELLRQNPAARRVYKMCQALPLLPANMIEEGYDHVVNFAQQAGILHLAVFLNYVHRVGITGVGVESFSVYKQRRRTNNDMKSYHKKLRDTMNTAHTNVWIFTDFLGAEECEISVQRCLNTKINTLTTRLDGGQYSVPEFLEAASHQLDNIHNVAGDDEDDVEDVV
;
A
#
# COMPACT_ATOMS: atom_id res chain seq x y z
N LEU A 1 19.93 -6.51 9.20
CA LEU A 1 20.65 -5.46 9.97
C LEU A 1 20.17 -5.48 11.42
N GLY A 2 20.89 -6.16 12.31
CA GLY A 2 20.50 -6.42 13.71
C GLY A 2 20.81 -5.30 14.70
N HIS A 3 20.56 -4.03 14.35
CA HIS A 3 20.88 -2.89 15.23
C HIS A 3 19.70 -2.42 16.10
N VAL A 4 18.55 -3.08 16.04
CA VAL A 4 17.32 -2.64 16.74
C VAL A 4 17.54 -2.48 18.24
N GLU A 5 18.23 -3.42 18.86
CA GLU A 5 18.52 -3.38 20.29
C GLU A 5 19.52 -2.27 20.65
N LEU A 6 20.56 -2.10 19.84
CA LEU A 6 21.53 -1.01 19.98
C LEU A 6 20.86 0.37 19.89
N LEU A 7 19.93 0.56 18.96
CA LEU A 7 19.20 1.83 18.78
C LEU A 7 18.22 2.13 19.92
N ARG A 8 17.72 1.09 20.59
CA ARG A 8 16.90 1.23 21.80
C ARG A 8 17.75 1.69 22.98
N GLN A 9 18.86 1.00 23.22
CA GLN A 9 19.69 1.17 24.41
C GLN A 9 20.66 2.36 24.33
N ASN A 10 21.14 2.73 23.14
CA ASN A 10 22.12 3.80 22.96
C ASN A 10 21.49 5.03 22.26
N PRO A 11 21.25 6.14 23.00
CA PRO A 11 20.63 7.34 22.43
C PRO A 11 21.51 8.04 21.39
N ALA A 12 22.84 7.95 21.52
CA ALA A 12 23.76 8.51 20.54
C ALA A 12 23.74 7.70 19.23
N ALA A 13 23.61 6.37 19.31
CA ALA A 13 23.48 5.51 18.13
C ALA A 13 22.16 5.80 17.39
N ARG A 14 21.09 6.00 18.15
CA ARG A 14 19.80 6.45 17.62
C ARG A 14 19.90 7.82 16.94
N ARG A 15 20.72 8.72 17.47
CA ARG A 15 20.97 10.03 16.85
C ARG A 15 21.73 9.89 15.53
N VAL A 16 22.79 9.09 15.46
CA VAL A 16 23.50 8.78 14.20
C VAL A 16 22.53 8.26 13.13
N TYR A 17 21.68 7.29 13.50
CA TYR A 17 20.70 6.72 12.60
C TYR A 17 19.70 7.77 12.08
N LYS A 18 19.17 8.62 12.97
CA LYS A 18 18.27 9.72 12.59
C LYS A 18 18.95 10.75 11.69
N MET A 19 20.23 11.07 11.92
CA MET A 19 20.97 11.97 11.05
C MET A 19 21.14 11.37 9.65
N CYS A 20 21.41 10.08 9.53
CA CYS A 20 21.44 9.39 8.23
C CYS A 20 20.08 9.49 7.49
N GLN A 21 18.97 9.31 8.21
CA GLN A 21 17.62 9.46 7.63
C GLN A 21 17.31 10.89 7.17
N ALA A 22 18.01 11.89 7.73
CA ALA A 22 17.87 13.28 7.37
C ALA A 22 18.80 13.72 6.21
N LEU A 23 19.83 12.95 5.86
CA LEU A 23 20.76 13.29 4.76
C LEU A 23 20.04 13.58 3.43
N PRO A 24 19.04 12.80 2.98
CA PRO A 24 18.28 13.11 1.77
C PRO A 24 17.57 14.48 1.80
N LEU A 25 17.36 15.06 2.98
CA LEU A 25 16.71 16.36 3.12
C LEU A 25 17.67 17.53 2.86
N LEU A 26 18.97 17.28 2.71
CA LEU A 26 19.95 18.30 2.37
C LEU A 26 19.95 18.56 0.84
N PRO A 27 20.31 19.79 0.41
CA PRO A 27 20.68 20.04 -0.98
C PRO A 27 21.75 19.05 -1.44
N ALA A 28 21.67 18.56 -2.68
CA ALA A 28 22.56 17.52 -3.21
C ALA A 28 24.05 17.86 -3.03
N ASN A 29 24.42 19.11 -3.28
CA ASN A 29 25.80 19.61 -3.13
C ASN A 29 26.31 19.64 -1.68
N MET A 30 25.46 19.39 -0.67
CA MET A 30 25.83 19.36 0.75
C MET A 30 25.74 17.95 1.37
N ILE A 31 25.38 16.94 0.60
CA ILE A 31 25.15 15.58 1.14
C ILE A 31 26.45 14.92 1.60
N GLU A 32 27.54 15.08 0.84
CA GLU A 32 28.86 14.54 1.20
C GLU A 32 29.37 15.16 2.51
N GLU A 33 29.36 16.50 2.59
CA GLU A 33 29.71 17.23 3.82
C GLU A 33 28.81 16.81 5.00
N GLY A 34 27.50 16.68 4.75
CA GLY A 34 26.55 16.20 5.74
C GLY A 34 26.87 14.79 6.25
N TYR A 35 27.28 13.89 5.35
CA TYR A 35 27.67 12.53 5.71
C TYR A 35 28.95 12.51 6.56
N ASP A 36 29.95 13.32 6.21
CA ASP A 36 31.18 13.47 6.99
C ASP A 36 30.88 13.94 8.42
N HIS A 37 29.95 14.87 8.60
CA HIS A 37 29.48 15.28 9.92
C HIS A 37 28.86 14.13 10.72
N VAL A 38 28.11 13.24 10.07
CA VAL A 38 27.53 12.05 10.74
C VAL A 38 28.62 11.08 11.18
N VAL A 39 29.60 10.82 10.31
CA VAL A 39 30.74 9.94 10.62
C VAL A 39 31.55 10.50 11.78
N ASN A 40 31.88 11.79 11.73
CA ASN A 40 32.63 12.46 12.80
C ASN A 40 31.88 12.41 14.13
N PHE A 41 30.57 12.66 14.13
CA PHE A 41 29.75 12.53 15.34
C PHE A 41 29.76 11.08 15.87
N ALA A 42 29.62 10.08 15.00
CA ALA A 42 29.65 8.68 15.40
C ALA A 42 31.01 8.28 16.01
N GLN A 43 32.12 8.76 15.46
CA GLN A 43 33.47 8.51 15.98
C GLN A 43 33.68 9.18 17.34
N GLN A 44 33.30 10.45 17.49
CA GLN A 44 33.41 11.18 18.75
C GLN A 44 32.55 10.55 19.86
N ALA A 45 31.40 9.99 19.51
CA ALA A 45 30.51 9.27 20.43
C ALA A 45 30.91 7.79 20.64
N GLY A 46 32.00 7.31 20.03
CA GLY A 46 32.50 5.94 20.20
C GLY A 46 31.64 4.84 19.56
N ILE A 47 30.81 5.18 18.56
CA ILE A 47 29.80 4.27 17.99
C ILE A 47 30.37 3.48 16.80
N LEU A 48 31.35 2.62 17.09
CA LEU A 48 32.05 1.84 16.07
C LEU A 48 31.14 0.78 15.40
N HIS A 49 30.13 0.29 16.13
CA HIS A 49 29.24 -0.77 15.66
C HIS A 49 28.37 -0.38 14.46
N LEU A 50 28.21 0.94 14.21
CA LEU A 50 27.47 1.46 13.04
C LEU A 50 28.36 1.67 11.81
N ALA A 51 29.67 1.40 11.88
CA ALA A 51 30.58 1.64 10.75
C ALA A 51 30.15 0.91 9.46
N VAL A 52 29.69 -0.34 9.58
CA VAL A 52 29.17 -1.12 8.44
C VAL A 52 27.91 -0.48 7.84
N PHE A 53 27.02 0.03 8.70
CA PHE A 53 25.82 0.74 8.27
C PHE A 53 26.15 2.07 7.59
N LEU A 54 27.05 2.87 8.16
CA LEU A 54 27.48 4.14 7.57
C LEU A 54 28.13 3.93 6.20
N ASN A 55 29.01 2.93 6.09
CA ASN A 55 29.61 2.55 4.81
C ASN A 55 28.54 2.13 3.79
N TYR A 56 27.53 1.36 4.21
CA TYR A 56 26.40 1.03 3.33
C TYR A 56 25.66 2.28 2.84
N VAL A 57 25.36 3.24 3.72
CA VAL A 57 24.69 4.51 3.34
C VAL A 57 25.51 5.26 2.30
N HIS A 58 26.81 5.39 2.51
CA HIS A 58 27.70 6.08 1.57
C HIS A 58 27.84 5.32 0.24
N ARG A 59 28.09 4.01 0.29
CA ARG A 59 28.33 3.20 -0.90
C ARG A 59 27.09 3.07 -1.78
N VAL A 60 25.93 2.85 -1.17
CA VAL A 60 24.71 2.58 -1.93
C VAL A 60 23.93 3.86 -2.19
N GLY A 61 23.72 4.68 -1.16
CA GLY A 61 22.92 5.90 -1.27
C GLY A 61 23.68 7.03 -1.96
N ILE A 62 24.86 7.37 -1.47
CA ILE A 62 25.58 8.58 -1.89
C ILE A 62 26.32 8.34 -3.21
N THR A 63 27.20 7.34 -3.24
CA THR A 63 28.05 7.06 -4.42
C THR A 63 27.34 6.19 -5.46
N GLY A 64 26.57 5.18 -5.04
CA GLY A 64 25.87 4.27 -5.94
C GLY A 64 24.71 4.91 -6.69
N VAL A 65 23.79 5.57 -5.98
CA VAL A 65 22.65 6.29 -6.58
C VAL A 65 23.04 7.69 -7.05
N GLY A 66 24.00 8.33 -6.40
CA GLY A 66 24.42 9.70 -6.69
C GLY A 66 23.64 10.73 -5.88
N VAL A 67 24.32 11.77 -5.40
CA VAL A 67 23.75 12.82 -4.53
C VAL A 67 22.53 13.54 -5.11
N GLU A 68 22.48 13.72 -6.43
CA GLU A 68 21.36 14.37 -7.13
C GLU A 68 20.07 13.55 -7.05
N SER A 69 20.18 12.23 -7.18
CA SER A 69 19.03 11.32 -7.09
C SER A 69 18.71 10.93 -5.64
N PHE A 70 19.71 10.95 -4.76
CA PHE A 70 19.55 10.68 -3.34
C PHE A 70 18.87 11.85 -2.59
N SER A 71 19.10 13.09 -3.03
CA SER A 71 18.45 14.27 -2.46
C SER A 71 16.97 14.33 -2.80
N VAL A 72 16.15 14.59 -1.78
CA VAL A 72 14.73 14.96 -1.90
C VAL A 72 14.47 16.40 -1.44
N TYR A 73 15.53 17.23 -1.42
CA TYR A 73 15.44 18.63 -1.00
C TYR A 73 14.44 19.40 -1.87
N LYS A 74 13.50 20.10 -1.20
CA LYS A 74 12.40 20.84 -1.83
C LYS A 74 11.50 20.03 -2.79
N GLN A 75 11.61 18.71 -2.82
CA GLN A 75 10.70 17.89 -3.62
C GLN A 75 9.31 17.82 -2.94
N ARG A 76 8.28 18.16 -3.72
CA ARG A 76 6.87 18.16 -3.27
C ARG A 76 6.35 16.75 -2.96
N ARG A 77 6.79 15.75 -3.74
CA ARG A 77 6.49 14.34 -3.50
C ARG A 77 7.76 13.65 -3.02
N ARG A 78 7.66 13.02 -1.84
CA ARG A 78 8.67 12.10 -1.32
C ARG A 78 8.06 10.71 -1.42
N THR A 79 8.83 9.69 -1.79
CA THR A 79 8.34 8.30 -1.93
C THR A 79 7.56 7.83 -0.69
N ASN A 80 7.97 8.29 0.49
CA ASN A 80 7.28 7.99 1.75
C ASN A 80 5.87 8.62 1.82
N ASN A 81 5.62 9.77 1.20
CA ASN A 81 4.29 10.38 1.17
C ASN A 81 3.33 9.58 0.30
N ASP A 82 3.79 9.13 -0.86
CA ASP A 82 2.99 8.34 -1.78
C ASP A 82 2.70 6.96 -1.18
N MET A 83 3.72 6.31 -0.58
CA MET A 83 3.56 5.02 0.11
C MET A 83 2.64 5.14 1.34
N LYS A 84 2.78 6.19 2.16
CA LYS A 84 1.86 6.46 3.28
C LYS A 84 0.43 6.71 2.80
N SER A 85 0.26 7.44 1.71
CA SER A 85 -1.06 7.73 1.14
C SER A 85 -1.69 6.46 0.58
N TYR A 86 -0.92 5.60 -0.10
CA TYR A 86 -1.36 4.30 -0.56
C TYR A 86 -1.78 3.41 0.61
N HIS A 87 -0.92 3.25 1.63
CA HIS A 87 -1.27 2.46 2.81
C HIS A 87 -2.45 3.03 3.58
N LYS A 88 -2.63 4.36 3.59
CA LYS A 88 -3.82 4.98 4.18
C LYS A 88 -5.07 4.57 3.40
N LYS A 89 -5.08 4.76 2.08
CA LYS A 89 -6.21 4.35 1.23
C LYS A 89 -6.52 2.88 1.40
N LEU A 90 -5.51 2.02 1.43
CA LEU A 90 -5.70 0.58 1.61
C LEU A 90 -6.39 0.25 2.95
N ARG A 91 -5.94 0.88 4.05
CA ARG A 91 -6.59 0.73 5.36
C ARG A 91 -8.01 1.27 5.38
N ASP A 92 -8.23 2.42 4.75
CA ASP A 92 -9.56 3.04 4.66
C ASP A 92 -10.52 2.14 3.86
N THR A 93 -10.05 1.54 2.76
CA THR A 93 -10.82 0.59 1.93
C THR A 93 -11.12 -0.73 2.68
N MET A 94 -10.14 -1.29 3.38
CA MET A 94 -10.32 -2.56 4.11
C MET A 94 -10.93 -2.39 5.50
N ASN A 95 -11.19 -1.15 5.92
CA ASN A 95 -11.65 -0.78 7.26
C ASN A 95 -10.86 -1.45 8.41
N THR A 96 -9.56 -1.70 8.22
CA THR A 96 -8.71 -2.40 9.20
C THR A 96 -7.43 -1.63 9.51
N ALA A 97 -7.10 -1.53 10.80
CA ALA A 97 -5.88 -0.85 11.25
C ALA A 97 -4.59 -1.63 10.91
N HIS A 98 -4.66 -2.96 10.93
CA HIS A 98 -3.54 -3.87 10.67
C HIS A 98 -3.95 -5.03 9.76
N THR A 99 -3.83 -4.81 8.45
CA THR A 99 -4.05 -5.86 7.46
C THR A 99 -2.90 -6.88 7.54
N ASN A 100 -3.16 -8.06 8.10
CA ASN A 100 -2.26 -9.20 7.92
C ASN A 100 -2.52 -9.84 6.55
N VAL A 101 -1.61 -10.73 6.10
CA VAL A 101 -1.69 -11.31 4.75
C VAL A 101 -3.00 -12.07 4.51
N TRP A 102 -3.57 -12.71 5.53
CA TRP A 102 -4.82 -13.47 5.42
C TRP A 102 -6.02 -12.55 5.25
N ILE A 103 -6.12 -11.51 6.08
CA ILE A 103 -7.16 -10.47 5.94
C ILE A 103 -7.10 -9.82 4.55
N PHE A 104 -5.89 -9.59 4.05
CA PHE A 104 -5.68 -9.05 2.71
C PHE A 104 -6.17 -10.01 1.62
N THR A 105 -5.84 -11.31 1.70
CA THR A 105 -6.26 -12.30 0.71
C THR A 105 -7.76 -12.56 0.74
N ASP A 106 -8.36 -12.58 1.93
CA ASP A 106 -9.80 -12.78 2.09
C ASP A 106 -10.57 -11.59 1.49
N PHE A 107 -10.12 -10.36 1.77
CA PHE A 107 -10.66 -9.16 1.14
C PHE A 107 -10.59 -9.21 -0.39
N LEU A 108 -9.43 -9.61 -0.94
CA LEU A 108 -9.29 -9.74 -2.38
C LEU A 108 -10.22 -10.83 -2.95
N GLY A 109 -10.37 -11.95 -2.25
CA GLY A 109 -11.28 -13.02 -2.67
C GLY A 109 -12.75 -12.58 -2.71
N ALA A 110 -13.19 -11.80 -1.70
CA ALA A 110 -14.52 -11.24 -1.66
C ALA A 110 -14.77 -10.26 -2.83
N GLU A 111 -13.85 -9.32 -3.05
CA GLU A 111 -13.91 -8.35 -4.16
C GLU A 111 -13.88 -9.04 -5.54
N GLU A 112 -13.05 -10.07 -5.72
CA GLU A 112 -13.01 -10.87 -6.95
C GLU A 112 -14.33 -11.62 -7.20
N CYS A 113 -14.98 -12.09 -6.14
CA CYS A 113 -16.30 -12.73 -6.23
C CYS A 113 -17.35 -11.72 -6.69
N GLU A 114 -17.41 -10.54 -6.06
CA GLU A 114 -18.35 -9.47 -6.41
C GLU A 114 -18.17 -9.01 -7.87
N ILE A 115 -16.93 -8.75 -8.29
CA ILE A 115 -16.60 -8.38 -9.67
C ILE A 115 -17.00 -9.50 -10.66
N SER A 116 -16.79 -10.76 -10.29
CA SER A 116 -17.14 -11.91 -11.13
C SER A 116 -18.65 -12.04 -11.33
N VAL A 117 -19.44 -11.82 -10.27
CA VAL A 117 -20.91 -11.77 -10.33
C VAL A 117 -21.36 -10.64 -11.25
N GLN A 118 -20.84 -9.43 -11.05
CA GLN A 118 -21.18 -8.27 -11.88
C GLN A 118 -20.85 -8.50 -13.36
N ARG A 119 -19.71 -9.13 -13.65
CA ARG A 119 -19.29 -9.44 -15.03
C ARG A 119 -20.20 -10.46 -15.69
N CYS A 120 -20.63 -11.49 -14.94
CA CYS A 120 -21.59 -12.49 -15.42
C CYS A 120 -22.92 -11.84 -15.81
N LEU A 121 -23.44 -10.94 -14.96
CA LEU A 121 -24.66 -10.18 -15.23
C LEU A 121 -24.55 -9.33 -16.48
N ASN A 122 -23.50 -8.53 -16.59
CA ASN A 122 -23.28 -7.69 -17.76
C ASN A 122 -23.23 -8.53 -19.05
N THR A 123 -22.63 -9.73 -18.99
CA THR A 123 -22.57 -10.65 -20.14
C THR A 123 -23.97 -11.18 -20.50
N LYS A 124 -24.77 -11.56 -19.51
CA LYS A 124 -26.15 -12.04 -19.71
C LYS A 124 -27.05 -10.94 -20.27
N ILE A 125 -26.98 -9.73 -19.71
CA ILE A 125 -27.74 -8.56 -20.19
C ILE A 125 -27.35 -8.25 -21.64
N ASN A 126 -26.05 -8.17 -21.95
CA ASN A 126 -25.58 -7.94 -23.32
C ASN A 126 -26.09 -9.01 -24.31
N THR A 127 -26.19 -10.28 -23.86
CA THR A 127 -26.75 -11.37 -24.67
C THR A 127 -28.24 -11.16 -24.93
N LEU A 128 -29.01 -10.77 -23.92
CA LEU A 128 -30.44 -10.45 -24.07
C LEU A 128 -30.65 -9.25 -25.01
N THR A 129 -29.84 -8.20 -24.88
CA THR A 129 -29.89 -7.02 -25.76
C THR A 129 -29.60 -7.41 -27.20
N THR A 130 -28.56 -8.23 -27.44
CA THR A 130 -28.21 -8.70 -28.79
C THR A 130 -29.36 -9.52 -29.42
N ARG A 131 -30.08 -10.31 -28.62
CA ARG A 131 -31.23 -11.10 -29.08
C ARG A 131 -32.46 -10.23 -29.37
N LEU A 132 -32.68 -9.18 -28.59
CA LEU A 132 -33.72 -8.18 -28.84
C LEU A 132 -33.44 -7.43 -30.15
N ASP A 133 -32.21 -6.94 -30.34
CA ASP A 133 -31.77 -6.23 -31.54
C ASP A 133 -31.85 -7.11 -32.81
N GLY A 134 -31.58 -8.41 -32.67
CA GLY A 134 -31.72 -9.40 -33.73
C GLY A 134 -33.16 -9.86 -34.01
N GLY A 135 -34.16 -9.31 -33.30
CA GLY A 135 -35.57 -9.69 -33.44
C GLY A 135 -35.92 -11.09 -32.93
N GLN A 136 -35.04 -11.73 -32.16
CA GLN A 136 -35.25 -13.06 -31.58
C GLN A 136 -36.06 -13.01 -30.27
N TYR A 137 -36.12 -11.84 -29.63
CA TYR A 137 -37.02 -11.58 -28.52
C TYR A 137 -37.98 -10.45 -28.86
N SER A 138 -39.22 -10.58 -28.38
CA SER A 138 -40.12 -9.44 -28.23
C SER A 138 -39.77 -8.64 -26.97
N VAL A 139 -40.17 -7.35 -26.95
CA VAL A 139 -39.92 -6.46 -25.80
C VAL A 139 -40.45 -7.05 -24.47
N PRO A 140 -41.64 -7.67 -24.40
CA PRO A 140 -42.12 -8.30 -23.16
C PRO A 140 -41.23 -9.45 -22.68
N GLU A 141 -40.80 -10.33 -23.58
CA GLU A 141 -39.94 -11.48 -23.25
C GLU A 141 -38.55 -11.04 -22.76
N PHE A 142 -38.02 -9.95 -23.32
CA PHE A 142 -36.78 -9.35 -22.83
C PHE A 142 -36.94 -8.83 -21.41
N LEU A 143 -38.02 -8.10 -21.12
CA LEU A 143 -38.27 -7.52 -19.79
C LEU A 143 -38.46 -8.60 -18.73
N GLU A 144 -39.18 -9.68 -19.06
CA GLU A 144 -39.36 -10.83 -18.17
C GLU A 144 -38.03 -11.56 -17.91
N ALA A 145 -37.24 -11.83 -18.96
CA ALA A 145 -35.94 -12.48 -18.82
C ALA A 145 -34.93 -11.62 -18.03
N ALA A 146 -34.94 -10.29 -18.23
CA ALA A 146 -34.09 -9.35 -17.50
C ALA A 146 -34.49 -9.25 -16.01
N SER A 147 -35.80 -9.22 -15.71
CA SER A 147 -36.33 -9.26 -14.33
C SER A 147 -35.81 -10.48 -13.57
N HIS A 148 -35.92 -11.66 -14.17
CA HIS A 148 -35.43 -12.91 -13.57
C HIS A 148 -33.91 -12.89 -13.31
N GLN A 149 -33.12 -12.15 -14.10
CA GLN A 149 -31.70 -12.01 -13.82
C GLN A 149 -31.41 -11.06 -12.66
N LEU A 150 -32.25 -10.06 -12.42
CA LEU A 150 -32.11 -9.13 -11.29
C LEU A 150 -32.53 -9.79 -9.96
N ASP A 151 -33.61 -10.57 -9.94
CA ASP A 151 -34.09 -11.26 -8.74
C ASP A 151 -33.09 -12.28 -8.21
N ASN A 152 -32.34 -12.94 -9.09
CA ASN A 152 -31.28 -13.88 -8.72
C ASN A 152 -30.07 -13.19 -8.03
N ILE A 153 -29.94 -11.86 -8.10
CA ILE A 153 -28.86 -11.11 -7.45
C ILE A 153 -29.21 -10.84 -5.99
N HIS A 154 -30.46 -10.43 -5.73
CA HIS A 154 -30.90 -10.14 -4.37
C HIS A 154 -30.84 -11.36 -3.46
N ASN A 155 -31.07 -12.55 -4.00
CA ASN A 155 -30.94 -13.80 -3.26
C ASN A 155 -29.48 -14.23 -3.01
N VAL A 156 -28.48 -13.67 -3.70
CA VAL A 156 -27.06 -13.95 -3.44
C VAL A 156 -26.45 -12.91 -2.50
N ALA A 157 -27.03 -11.70 -2.42
CA ALA A 157 -26.56 -10.62 -1.55
C ALA A 157 -27.29 -10.55 -0.19
N GLY A 158 -28.34 -11.36 0.03
CA GLY A 158 -29.19 -11.31 1.22
C GLY A 158 -28.89 -12.34 2.31
N ASP A 159 -27.89 -13.20 2.14
CA ASP A 159 -27.60 -14.30 3.10
C ASP A 159 -26.65 -13.89 4.26
N ASP A 160 -26.30 -12.60 4.40
CA ASP A 160 -25.36 -12.11 5.42
C ASP A 160 -26.01 -11.31 6.59
N GLU A 161 -27.35 -11.26 6.72
CA GLU A 161 -28.03 -10.45 7.77
C GLU A 161 -28.70 -11.23 8.93
N ASP A 162 -28.54 -12.55 9.04
CA ASP A 162 -29.05 -13.32 10.18
C ASP A 162 -27.90 -14.05 10.91
N ASP A 163 -27.20 -13.34 11.80
CA ASP A 163 -26.57 -13.92 13.01
C ASP A 163 -26.03 -12.81 13.93
N VAL A 164 -26.95 -12.13 14.62
CA VAL A 164 -26.64 -11.50 15.92
C VAL A 164 -27.67 -12.02 16.92
N GLU A 165 -27.51 -13.28 17.34
CA GLU A 165 -28.06 -13.70 18.62
C GLU A 165 -27.19 -13.15 19.76
N ASP A 166 -27.84 -12.32 20.57
CA ASP A 166 -27.40 -11.84 21.88
C ASP A 166 -26.79 -12.96 22.74
N VAL A 167 -25.58 -12.74 23.25
CA VAL A 167 -25.13 -13.37 24.49
C VAL A 167 -24.67 -12.28 25.45
N VAL A 168 -25.56 -11.99 26.39
CA VAL A 168 -25.32 -11.25 27.64
C VAL A 168 -24.45 -12.08 28.59
#